data_AF-A0A1B6G729-F1
#
_entry.id   AF-A0A1B6G729-F1
#
_cell.length_a   1.000
_cell.length_b   1.000
_cell.length_c   1.000
_cell.angle_alpha   90.00
_cell.angle_beta   90.00
_cell.angle_gamma   90.00
#
_symmetry.space_group_name_H-M   'P 1'
#
loop_
_entity.id
_entity.type
_entity.pdbx_description
1 polymer ?
#
loop_
_entity_poly.entity_id
_entity_poly.type
_entity_poly.pdbx_seq_one_letter_code
_entity_poly.pdbx_strand_id
1 'polypeptide(L)'
;IADTSWSDRTVTTLEEQTIACFEIGGEKRLCFPQVLNSVLTDFDLQQIYKECDNLQIYCSQCTSEQLKELKDYEDLPSSTSSCGLMRKTDAYRLISALMHP
;
A
#
# COMPACT_ATOMS: atom_id res chain seq x y z
N ILE A 1 -18.58 -7.28 -23.41
CA ILE A 1 -18.82 -7.18 -21.95
C ILE A 1 -17.57 -6.51 -21.41
N ALA A 2 -17.66 -5.23 -21.05
CA ALA A 2 -16.51 -4.53 -20.49
C ALA A 2 -16.31 -5.06 -19.07
N ASP A 3 -15.08 -5.49 -18.76
CA ASP A 3 -14.65 -5.83 -17.41
C ASP A 3 -14.69 -4.55 -16.56
N THR A 4 -15.87 -4.20 -16.06
CA THR A 4 -16.07 -3.10 -15.10
C THR A 4 -15.78 -3.59 -13.69
N SER A 5 -14.72 -4.37 -13.48
CA SER A 5 -14.20 -4.63 -12.14
C SER A 5 -13.44 -3.38 -11.70
N TRP A 6 -14.17 -2.32 -11.37
CA TRP A 6 -13.65 -1.31 -10.47
C TRP A 6 -13.20 -2.05 -9.23
N SER A 7 -11.90 -2.02 -8.95
CA SER A 7 -11.32 -2.74 -7.83
C SER A 7 -11.95 -2.21 -6.55
N ASP A 8 -12.92 -2.93 -5.99
CA ASP A 8 -13.51 -2.59 -4.71
C ASP A 8 -12.41 -2.56 -3.63
N ARG A 9 -12.58 -1.67 -2.65
CA ARG A 9 -11.69 -1.60 -1.50
C ARG A 9 -11.85 -2.88 -0.67
N THR A 10 -10.75 -3.59 -0.43
CA THR A 10 -10.69 -4.80 0.41
C THR A 10 -9.63 -4.66 1.50
N VAL A 11 -9.46 -5.67 2.36
CA VAL A 11 -8.32 -5.76 3.27
C VAL A 11 -7.43 -6.97 2.99
N THR A 12 -6.19 -6.88 3.45
CA THR A 12 -5.31 -8.02 3.60
C THR A 12 -4.49 -7.91 4.87
N THR A 13 -4.09 -9.06 5.41
CA THR A 13 -3.09 -9.11 6.47
C THR A 13 -1.68 -8.98 5.88
N LEU A 14 -0.83 -8.19 6.54
CA LEU A 14 0.60 -8.02 6.32
C LEU A 14 1.28 -7.89 7.70
N GLU A 15 2.18 -8.80 8.07
CA GLU A 15 2.81 -8.84 9.42
C GLU A 15 1.81 -8.63 10.56
N GLU A 16 0.72 -9.41 10.55
CA GLU A 16 -0.38 -9.35 11.53
C GLU A 16 -1.21 -8.04 11.54
N GLN A 17 -0.84 -7.04 10.74
CA GLN A 17 -1.60 -5.80 10.56
C GLN A 17 -2.64 -5.94 9.44
N THR A 18 -3.81 -5.34 9.64
CA THR A 18 -4.85 -5.27 8.61
C THR A 18 -4.64 -4.02 7.76
N ILE A 19 -4.35 -4.20 6.48
CA ILE A 19 -4.04 -3.12 5.54
C ILE A 19 -5.12 -3.07 4.45
N ALA A 20 -5.63 -1.87 4.18
CA ALA A 20 -6.54 -1.62 3.08
C ALA A 20 -5.83 -1.79 1.74
N CYS A 21 -6.53 -2.37 0.76
CA CYS A 21 -5.95 -2.64 -0.54
C CYS A 21 -6.99 -2.72 -1.65
N PHE A 22 -6.51 -2.62 -2.89
CA PHE A 22 -7.30 -2.78 -4.11
C PHE A 22 -6.72 -3.91 -4.95
N GLU A 23 -7.56 -4.74 -5.55
CA GLU A 23 -7.10 -5.80 -6.46
C GLU A 23 -6.99 -5.29 -7.89
N ILE A 24 -5.77 -5.14 -8.41
CA ILE A 24 -5.51 -4.57 -9.73
C ILE A 24 -4.71 -5.58 -10.55
N GLY A 25 -5.36 -6.18 -11.55
CA GLY A 25 -4.72 -7.20 -12.40
C GLY A 25 -4.38 -8.49 -11.65
N GLY A 26 -5.25 -8.91 -10.72
CA GLY A 26 -5.05 -10.11 -9.88
C GLY A 26 -4.04 -9.95 -8.75
N GLU A 27 -3.51 -8.74 -8.54
CA GLU A 27 -2.57 -8.44 -7.47
C GLU A 27 -3.11 -7.38 -6.51
N LYS A 28 -3.04 -7.66 -5.22
CA LYS A 28 -3.41 -6.70 -4.17
C LYS A 28 -2.39 -5.58 -4.10
N ARG A 29 -2.87 -4.34 -4.19
CA ARG A 29 -2.08 -3.12 -3.95
C ARG A 29 -2.54 -2.45 -2.66
N LEU A 30 -1.64 -2.44 -1.68
CA LEU A 30 -1.86 -2.01 -0.32
C LEU A 30 -1.67 -0.50 -0.20
N CYS A 31 -2.45 0.12 0.69
CA CYS A 31 -2.28 1.51 1.09
C CYS A 31 -0.90 1.72 1.72
N PHE A 32 0.02 2.34 0.98
CA PHE A 32 1.40 2.49 1.41
C PHE A 32 1.55 3.32 2.70
N PRO A 33 0.79 4.43 2.90
CA PRO A 33 0.77 5.12 4.20
C PRO A 33 0.39 4.22 5.38
N GLN A 34 -0.55 3.27 5.21
CA GLN A 34 -0.86 2.32 6.27
C GLN A 34 0.30 1.37 6.54
N VAL A 35 0.98 0.87 5.49
CA VAL A 35 2.17 0.02 5.66
C VAL A 35 3.26 0.75 6.46
N LEU A 36 3.56 2.01 6.10
CA LEU A 36 4.53 2.84 6.81
C LEU A 36 4.17 3.05 8.29
N ASN A 37 2.89 3.33 8.56
CA ASN A 37 2.44 3.75 9.89
C ASN A 37 2.00 2.59 10.80
N SER A 38 1.98 1.34 10.32
CA SER A 38 1.58 0.18 11.12
C SER A 38 2.55 -0.98 11.10
N VAL A 39 3.22 -1.24 9.96
CA VAL A 39 4.12 -2.38 9.80
C VAL A 39 5.58 -1.95 9.88
N LEU A 40 5.92 -0.79 9.31
CA LEU A 40 7.31 -0.31 9.22
C LEU A 40 7.61 0.82 10.20
N THR A 41 6.91 0.88 11.33
CA THR A 41 7.01 1.98 12.31
C THR A 41 8.39 2.11 12.96
N ASP A 42 9.16 1.02 13.00
CA ASP A 42 10.48 0.96 13.62
C ASP A 42 11.62 1.34 12.66
N PHE A 43 11.29 1.65 11.40
CA PHE A 43 12.28 2.00 10.37
C PHE A 43 12.20 3.48 10.00
N ASP A 44 13.37 4.08 9.76
CA ASP A 44 13.44 5.45 9.27
C ASP A 44 12.90 5.54 7.84
N LEU A 45 12.16 6.61 7.52
CA LEU A 45 11.58 6.81 6.20
C LEU A 45 12.66 6.85 5.10
N GLN A 46 13.82 7.47 5.33
CA GLN A 46 14.91 7.47 4.35
C GLN A 46 15.43 6.06 4.08
N GLN A 47 15.55 5.23 5.13
CA GLN A 47 15.94 3.84 4.99
C GLN A 47 14.91 3.06 4.16
N ILE A 48 13.61 3.22 4.45
CA ILE A 48 12.53 2.58 3.70
C ILE A 48 12.56 2.98 2.23
N TYR A 49 12.64 4.28 1.93
CA TYR A 49 12.67 4.77 0.55
C TYR A 49 13.92 4.33 -0.20
N LYS A 50 15.07 4.25 0.48
CA LYS A 50 16.31 3.72 -0.11
C LYS A 50 16.17 2.25 -0.48
N GLU A 51 15.60 1.42 0.39
CA GLU A 51 15.39 0.01 0.07
C GLU A 51 14.33 -0.20 -1.01
N CYS A 52 13.29 0.63 -1.06
CA CYS A 52 12.38 0.65 -2.20
C CYS A 52 13.12 0.91 -3.52
N ASP A 53 14.05 1.87 -3.56
CA ASP A 53 14.85 2.16 -4.75
C ASP A 53 15.78 0.98 -5.12
N ASN A 54 16.50 0.43 -4.15
CA ASN A 54 17.38 -0.74 -4.33
C ASN A 54 16.62 -1.96 -4.90
N LEU A 55 15.42 -2.21 -4.40
CA LEU A 55 14.57 -3.34 -4.80
C LEU A 55 13.74 -3.07 -6.06
N GLN A 56 13.84 -1.86 -6.60
CA GLN A 56 13.05 -1.35 -7.73
C GLN A 56 11.54 -1.49 -7.47
N ILE A 57 11.11 -1.14 -6.26
CA ILE A 57 9.71 -1.15 -5.84
C ILE A 57 9.05 0.17 -6.25
N TYR A 58 8.02 0.08 -7.08
CA TYR A 58 7.27 1.24 -7.56
C TYR A 58 5.89 1.29 -6.92
N CYS A 59 5.61 2.39 -6.22
CA CYS A 59 4.27 2.67 -5.72
C CYS A 59 3.44 3.39 -6.79
N SER A 60 2.27 2.88 -7.12
CA SER A 60 1.31 3.57 -8.00
C SER A 60 0.47 4.54 -7.19
N GLN A 61 0.13 5.70 -7.76
CA GLN A 61 -0.79 6.63 -7.11
C GLN A 61 -2.24 6.12 -7.18
N CYS A 62 -3.01 6.33 -6.12
CA CYS A 62 -4.46 6.09 -6.13
C CYS A 62 -5.15 6.92 -7.22
N THR A 63 -6.18 6.36 -7.84
CA THR A 63 -7.18 7.16 -8.58
C THR A 63 -8.01 7.99 -7.59
N SER A 64 -8.72 9.01 -8.10
CA SER A 64 -9.64 9.80 -7.27
C SER A 64 -10.71 8.95 -6.59
N GLU A 65 -11.18 7.90 -7.26
CA GLU A 65 -12.18 6.95 -6.73
C GLU A 65 -11.56 6.10 -5.61
N GLN A 66 -10.38 5.54 -5.82
CA GLN A 66 -9.67 4.77 -4.78
C GLN A 66 -9.35 5.62 -3.55
N LEU A 67 -8.90 6.86 -3.76
CA LEU A 67 -8.62 7.78 -2.65
C LEU A 67 -9.90 8.14 -1.88
N LYS A 68 -11.03 8.28 -2.58
CA LYS A 68 -12.33 8.51 -1.95
C LYS A 68 -12.76 7.30 -1.12
N GLU A 69 -12.68 6.10 -1.66
CA GLU A 69 -12.99 4.86 -0.93
C GLU A 69 -12.16 4.73 0.35
N LEU A 70 -10.85 4.94 0.29
CA LEU A 70 -10.00 4.90 1.50
C LEU A 70 -10.41 5.94 2.56
N LYS A 71 -10.94 7.10 2.15
CA LYS A 71 -11.44 8.11 3.10
C LYS A 71 -12.81 7.74 3.66
N ASP A 72 -13.70 7.24 2.81
CA ASP A 72 -15.07 6.87 3.18
C ASP A 72 -15.07 5.70 4.19
N TYR A 73 -14.09 4.80 4.12
CA TYR A 73 -13.85 3.72 5.09
C TYR A 73 -12.93 4.11 6.26
N GLU A 74 -12.56 5.38 6.39
CA GLU A 74 -11.68 5.89 7.45
C GLU A 74 -10.27 5.26 7.49
N ASP A 75 -9.83 4.63 6.39
CA ASP A 75 -8.45 4.13 6.23
C ASP A 75 -7.44 5.28 6.12
N LEU A 76 -7.88 6.45 5.63
CA LEU A 76 -7.10 7.69 5.50
C LEU A 76 -7.89 8.92 5.97
N PRO A 77 -7.23 9.95 6.51
CA PRO A 77 -7.86 11.22 6.84
C PRO A 77 -8.53 11.89 5.63
N SER A 78 -9.65 12.59 5.86
CA SER A 78 -10.37 13.33 4.82
C SER A 78 -9.51 14.40 4.11
N SER A 79 -8.52 14.96 4.82
CA SER A 79 -7.54 15.93 4.33
C SER A 79 -6.47 15.35 3.40
N THR A 80 -6.42 14.02 3.21
CA THR A 80 -5.38 13.36 2.42
C THR A 80 -5.49 13.73 0.95
N SER A 81 -4.46 14.35 0.38
CA SER A 81 -4.46 14.80 -1.03
C SER A 81 -4.02 13.70 -2.01
N SER A 82 -3.24 12.72 -1.54
CA SER A 82 -2.74 11.62 -2.36
C SER A 82 -2.41 10.41 -1.50
N CYS A 83 -2.42 9.22 -2.10
CA CYS A 83 -2.01 7.99 -1.46
C CYS A 83 -1.26 7.12 -2.47
N GLY A 84 -0.11 6.58 -2.04
CA GLY A 84 0.62 5.55 -2.78
C GLY A 84 0.04 4.17 -2.52
N LEU A 85 0.08 3.31 -3.54
CA LEU A 85 -0.31 1.92 -3.49
C LEU A 85 0.89 1.03 -3.82
N MET A 86 1.23 0.11 -2.93
CA MET A 86 2.34 -0.82 -3.07
C MET A 86 1.82 -2.23 -3.31
N ARG A 87 2.41 -2.99 -4.23
CA ARG A 87 2.05 -4.39 -4.44
C ARG A 87 2.29 -5.20 -3.17
N LYS A 88 1.43 -6.17 -2.86
CA LYS A 88 1.60 -7.03 -1.68
C LYS A 88 2.93 -7.79 -1.71
N THR A 89 3.32 -8.24 -2.90
CA THR A 89 4.59 -8.94 -3.14
C THR A 89 5.78 -8.04 -2.80
N ASP A 90 5.74 -6.78 -3.26
CA ASP A 90 6.78 -5.79 -2.96
C ASP A 90 6.81 -5.41 -1.48
N ALA A 91 5.67 -5.34 -0.79
CA ALA A 91 5.63 -5.11 0.65
C ALA A 91 6.40 -6.20 1.42
N TYR A 92 6.20 -7.47 1.08
CA TYR A 92 6.97 -8.57 1.70
C TYR A 92 8.46 -8.50 1.35
N ARG A 93 8.82 -8.15 0.10
CA ARG A 93 10.22 -7.98 -0.30
C ARG A 93 10.90 -6.88 0.51
N LEU A 94 10.23 -5.73 0.66
CA LEU A 94 10.71 -4.61 1.45
C LEU A 94 10.90 -4.98 2.93
N ILE A 95 9.89 -5.61 3.55
CA ILE A 95 9.97 -6.07 4.95
C ILE A 95 11.12 -7.05 5.12
N SER A 96 11.26 -8.03 4.22
CA SER A 96 12.34 -9.00 4.28
C SER A 96 13.71 -8.34 4.22
N ALA A 97 13.89 -7.33 3.37
CA ALA A 97 15.17 -6.60 3.23
C ALA A 97 15.46 -5.69 4.43
N LEU A 98 14.44 -5.08 5.04
CA LEU A 98 14.60 -4.22 6.21
C LEU A 98 14.88 -5.03 7.49
N MET A 99 14.26 -6.19 7.64
CA MET A 99 14.40 -7.05 8.83
C MET A 99 15.65 -7.94 8.76
N HIS A 100 16.11 -8.30 7.55
CA HIS A 100 17.30 -9.12 7.31
C HIS A 100 18.21 -8.45 6.26
N PRO A 101 18.86 -7.33 6.62
CA PRO A 101 19.68 -6.54 5.71
C PRO A 101 20.95 -7.28 5.21
#